data_AF-A0A7C3RPH6-F1
#
_entry.id   AF-A0A7C3RPH6-F1
#
_cell.length_a   1.000
_cell.length_b   1.000
_cell.length_c   1.000
_cell.angle_alpha   90.00
_cell.angle_beta   90.00
_cell.angle_gamma   90.00
#
_symmetry.space_group_name_H-M   'P 1'
#
loop_
_entity.id
_entity.type
_entity.pdbx_description
1 polymer ?
#
loop_
_entity_poly.entity_id
_entity_poly.type
_entity_poly.pdbx_seq_one_letter_code
_entity_poly.pdbx_strand_id
1 'polypeptide(L)'
;MSRLTDAMRRHHGALAKKMAAHVAATADGAPKSAAVDAFVAFLKNELLPHSVGEERHLYPRVDFLLHEYGRSTATMSVDHEFIADCIARIEQTAQELREAPGGRAPELEAELRRLAFTLEAVLILHLEKEERIYLPLVEKHLDEIEQEAVLDEMHSEHGVARAESGRPTDDVLDVRALSPRERHGIIFETFSALRAAESFVLVNDHDPKPVYYQLQAEHTRQFTWDYLEQGPEVWRVRIGRL
;
A
#
# COMPACT_ATOMS: atom_id res chain seq x y z
N MET A 1 -20.98 -0.24 -17.89
CA MET A 1 -20.44 0.58 -16.78
C MET A 1 -21.59 1.33 -16.12
N SER A 2 -21.53 1.60 -14.82
CA SER A 2 -22.61 2.26 -14.09
C SER A 2 -22.61 3.76 -14.35
N ARG A 3 -23.79 4.32 -14.68
CA ARG A 3 -23.95 5.77 -14.93
C ARG A 3 -23.48 6.62 -13.74
N LEU A 4 -23.63 6.11 -12.51
CA LEU A 4 -23.19 6.78 -11.29
C LEU A 4 -21.67 6.82 -11.19
N THR A 5 -21.00 5.67 -11.32
CA THR A 5 -19.54 5.58 -11.20
C THR A 5 -18.83 6.39 -12.27
N ASP A 6 -19.37 6.41 -13.49
CA ASP A 6 -18.79 7.20 -14.58
C ASP A 6 -18.97 8.70 -14.35
N ALA A 7 -20.11 9.11 -13.80
CA ALA A 7 -20.34 10.51 -13.42
C ALA A 7 -19.40 10.96 -12.30
N MET A 8 -19.20 10.12 -11.28
CA MET A 8 -18.26 10.38 -10.19
C MET A 8 -16.82 10.52 -10.71
N ARG A 9 -16.34 9.57 -11.53
CA ARG A 9 -14.98 9.64 -12.10
C ARG A 9 -14.75 10.91 -12.91
N ARG A 10 -15.72 11.31 -13.74
CA ARG A 10 -15.63 12.58 -14.48
C ARG A 10 -15.61 13.79 -13.54
N HIS A 11 -16.41 13.77 -12.49
CA HIS A 11 -16.45 14.85 -11.50
C HIS A 11 -15.13 14.96 -10.73
N HIS A 12 -14.58 13.85 -10.25
CA HIS A 12 -13.26 13.79 -9.59
C HIS A 12 -12.15 14.31 -10.50
N GLY A 13 -12.12 13.89 -11.78
CA GLY A 13 -11.17 14.41 -12.75
C GLY A 13 -11.28 15.93 -12.96
N ALA A 14 -12.50 16.47 -12.94
CA ALA A 14 -12.71 17.92 -13.02
C ALA A 14 -12.22 18.65 -11.76
N LEU A 15 -12.48 18.13 -10.56
CA LEU A 15 -11.97 18.69 -9.29
C LEU A 15 -10.45 18.70 -9.25
N ALA A 16 -9.81 17.58 -9.60
CA ALA A 16 -8.36 17.47 -9.64
C ALA A 16 -7.73 18.47 -10.62
N LYS A 17 -8.31 18.61 -11.82
CA LYS A 17 -7.85 19.58 -12.82
C LYS A 17 -7.97 21.03 -12.32
N LYS A 18 -9.08 21.38 -11.65
CA LYS A 18 -9.26 22.72 -11.06
C LYS A 18 -8.28 22.99 -9.93
N MET A 19 -8.07 22.02 -9.04
CA MET A 19 -7.08 22.10 -7.97
C MET A 19 -5.68 22.40 -8.54
N ALA A 20 -5.23 21.62 -9.53
CA ALA A 20 -3.94 21.83 -10.17
C ALA A 20 -3.80 23.22 -10.79
N ALA A 21 -4.86 23.74 -11.43
CA ALA A 21 -4.87 25.08 -12.00
C ALA A 21 -4.75 26.18 -10.92
N HIS A 22 -5.43 26.02 -9.77
CA HIS A 22 -5.31 26.96 -8.65
C HIS A 22 -3.92 26.93 -8.02
N VAL A 23 -3.35 25.74 -7.79
CA VAL A 23 -1.99 25.60 -7.26
C VAL A 23 -0.97 26.27 -8.19
N ALA A 24 -1.06 26.02 -9.50
CA ALA A 24 -0.19 26.66 -10.47
C ALA A 24 -0.30 28.20 -10.45
N ALA A 25 -1.52 28.73 -10.36
CA ALA A 25 -1.75 30.18 -10.28
C ALA A 25 -1.20 30.84 -9.00
N THR A 26 -0.87 30.05 -7.97
CA THR A 26 -0.27 30.52 -6.71
C THR A 26 1.26 30.39 -6.67
N ALA A 27 1.87 29.68 -7.61
CA ALA A 27 3.31 29.41 -7.61
C ALA A 27 4.17 30.54 -8.24
N ASP A 28 3.55 31.48 -8.96
CA ASP A 28 4.24 32.59 -9.65
C ASP A 28 4.33 33.85 -8.76
N GLY A 29 5.35 33.92 -7.89
CA GLY A 29 5.58 35.08 -7.04
C GLY A 29 4.47 35.33 -6.00
N ALA A 30 4.31 36.56 -5.51
CA ALA A 30 3.23 36.87 -4.57
C ALA A 30 1.87 36.72 -5.28
N PRO A 31 1.00 35.79 -4.86
CA PRO A 31 -0.24 35.52 -5.57
C PRO A 31 -1.15 36.76 -5.52
N LYS A 32 -1.72 37.11 -6.67
CA LYS A 32 -2.70 38.22 -6.76
C LYS A 32 -3.91 37.88 -5.88
N SER A 33 -4.44 38.86 -5.13
CA SER A 33 -5.63 38.67 -4.26
C SER A 33 -6.75 37.92 -4.98
N ALA A 34 -7.07 38.30 -6.21
CA ALA A 34 -8.13 37.66 -6.99
C ALA A 34 -7.91 36.16 -7.26
N ALA A 35 -6.65 35.71 -7.42
CA ALA A 35 -6.34 34.29 -7.60
C ALA A 35 -6.51 33.51 -6.29
N VAL A 36 -6.14 34.11 -5.17
CA VAL A 36 -6.36 33.55 -3.82
C VAL A 36 -7.86 33.47 -3.53
N ASP A 37 -8.61 34.53 -3.79
CA ASP A 37 -10.07 34.58 -3.60
C ASP A 37 -10.79 33.53 -4.45
N ALA A 38 -10.38 33.37 -5.71
CA ALA A 38 -10.89 32.33 -6.59
C ALA A 38 -10.56 30.92 -6.07
N PHE A 39 -9.35 30.71 -5.54
CA PHE A 39 -8.99 29.42 -4.95
C PHE A 39 -9.83 29.11 -3.72
N VAL A 40 -9.98 30.06 -2.79
CA VAL A 40 -10.84 29.91 -1.62
C VAL A 40 -12.29 29.64 -2.02
N ALA A 41 -12.81 30.32 -3.05
CA ALA A 41 -14.15 30.07 -3.55
C ALA A 41 -14.32 28.63 -4.09
N PHE A 42 -13.35 28.13 -4.86
CA PHE A 42 -13.34 26.74 -5.32
C PHE A 42 -13.35 25.75 -4.14
N LEU A 43 -12.49 25.96 -3.14
CA LEU A 43 -12.41 25.10 -1.97
C LEU A 43 -13.74 25.04 -1.21
N LYS A 44 -14.36 26.20 -0.97
CA LYS A 44 -15.59 26.31 -0.14
C LYS A 44 -16.85 25.90 -0.87
N ASN A 45 -16.93 26.15 -2.18
CA ASN A 45 -18.18 26.00 -2.93
C ASN A 45 -18.21 24.74 -3.81
N GLU A 46 -17.06 24.10 -4.06
CA GLU A 46 -16.98 22.89 -4.87
C GLU A 46 -16.36 21.71 -4.11
N LEU A 47 -15.12 21.86 -3.63
CA LEU A 47 -14.39 20.75 -3.02
C LEU A 47 -15.01 20.30 -1.69
N LEU A 48 -15.24 21.23 -0.75
CA LEU A 48 -15.81 20.89 0.54
C LEU A 48 -17.24 20.32 0.42
N PRO A 49 -18.16 20.91 -0.37
CA PRO A 49 -19.47 20.32 -0.59
C PRO A 49 -19.42 18.92 -1.23
N HIS A 50 -18.44 18.65 -2.09
CA HIS A 50 -18.23 17.31 -2.65
C HIS A 50 -17.90 16.30 -1.54
N SER A 51 -16.90 16.57 -0.70
CA SER A 51 -16.51 15.68 0.40
C SER A 51 -17.64 15.49 1.42
N VAL A 52 -18.32 16.56 1.82
CA VAL A 52 -19.49 16.48 2.71
C VAL A 52 -20.64 15.68 2.07
N GLY A 53 -20.81 15.80 0.76
CA GLY A 53 -21.79 15.02 0.00
C GLY A 53 -21.47 13.53 0.04
N GLU A 54 -20.21 13.14 -0.13
CA GLU A 54 -19.77 11.75 -0.01
C GLU A 54 -20.00 11.20 1.40
N GLU A 55 -19.61 11.95 2.44
CA GLU A 55 -19.85 11.55 3.84
C GLU A 55 -21.32 11.36 4.17
N ARG A 56 -22.18 12.30 3.75
CA ARG A 56 -23.60 12.26 4.09
C ARG A 56 -24.38 11.26 3.25
N HIS A 57 -23.96 11.04 2.01
CA HIS A 57 -24.76 10.31 1.03
C HIS A 57 -24.09 9.06 0.48
N LEU A 58 -22.80 9.05 0.18
CA LEU A 58 -22.19 7.86 -0.38
C LEU A 58 -21.79 6.86 0.70
N TYR A 59 -21.02 7.30 1.69
CA TYR A 59 -20.40 6.41 2.68
C TYR A 59 -21.39 5.58 3.49
N PRO A 60 -22.58 6.05 3.90
CA PRO A 60 -23.54 5.19 4.59
C PRO A 60 -24.02 3.98 3.78
N ARG A 61 -23.99 4.06 2.44
CA ARG A 61 -24.32 2.90 1.57
C ARG A 61 -23.10 2.03 1.32
N VAL A 62 -21.93 2.64 1.23
CA VAL A 62 -20.65 1.93 1.00
C VAL A 62 -20.22 1.18 2.26
N ASP A 63 -20.49 1.70 3.46
CA ASP A 63 -20.10 1.09 4.74
C ASP A 63 -20.65 -0.34 4.87
N PHE A 64 -21.93 -0.53 4.55
CA PHE A 64 -22.53 -1.87 4.48
C PHE A 64 -21.81 -2.78 3.47
N LEU A 65 -21.45 -2.25 2.30
CA LEU A 65 -20.75 -3.02 1.28
C LEU A 65 -19.30 -3.32 1.67
N LEU A 66 -18.64 -2.43 2.41
CA LEU A 66 -17.29 -2.64 2.92
C LEU A 66 -17.26 -3.73 3.99
N HIS A 67 -18.25 -3.74 4.88
CA HIS A 67 -18.42 -4.81 5.86
C HIS A 67 -18.64 -6.18 5.19
N GLU A 68 -19.51 -6.23 4.16
CA GLU A 68 -19.91 -7.50 3.54
C GLU A 68 -18.92 -8.03 2.49
N TYR A 69 -18.34 -7.13 1.68
CA TYR A 69 -17.54 -7.50 0.50
C TYR A 69 -16.16 -6.84 0.47
N GLY A 70 -15.89 -5.91 1.37
CA GLY A 70 -14.67 -5.12 1.38
C GLY A 70 -13.56 -5.75 2.21
N ARG A 71 -12.37 -5.15 2.10
CA ARG A 71 -11.28 -5.33 3.06
C ARG A 71 -11.12 -4.01 3.79
N SER A 72 -11.34 -4.01 5.11
CA SER A 72 -11.35 -2.77 5.92
C SER A 72 -10.01 -2.03 5.93
N THR A 73 -8.92 -2.72 5.60
CA THR A 73 -7.56 -2.16 5.47
C THR A 73 -7.18 -1.75 4.05
N ALA A 74 -8.04 -1.98 3.04
CA ALA A 74 -7.71 -1.68 1.64
C ALA A 74 -7.46 -0.18 1.39
N THR A 75 -8.09 0.71 2.16
CA THR A 75 -7.83 2.15 2.08
C THR A 75 -6.39 2.49 2.50
N MET A 76 -5.81 1.73 3.42
CA MET A 76 -4.41 1.90 3.84
C MET A 76 -3.44 1.30 2.83
N SER A 77 -3.80 0.19 2.18
CA SER A 77 -3.01 -0.33 1.06
C SER A 77 -2.90 0.71 -0.08
N VAL A 78 -3.99 1.43 -0.38
CA VAL A 78 -3.98 2.51 -1.38
C VAL A 78 -3.07 3.67 -0.95
N ASP A 79 -3.08 4.05 0.32
CA ASP A 79 -2.13 5.04 0.84
C ASP A 79 -0.68 4.56 0.67
N HIS A 80 -0.38 3.30 1.03
CA HIS A 80 0.96 2.73 0.93
C HIS A 80 1.46 2.68 -0.52
N GLU A 81 0.59 2.33 -1.47
CA GLU A 81 0.90 2.42 -2.92
C GLU A 81 1.28 3.86 -3.30
N PHE A 82 0.51 4.86 -2.84
CA PHE A 82 0.80 6.27 -3.12
C PHE A 82 2.10 6.75 -2.45
N ILE A 83 2.36 6.34 -1.20
CA ILE A 83 3.60 6.66 -0.47
C ILE A 83 4.80 6.08 -1.21
N ALA A 84 4.73 4.80 -1.63
CA ALA A 84 5.79 4.14 -2.38
C ALA A 84 6.07 4.85 -3.71
N ASP A 85 5.03 5.21 -4.47
CA ASP A 85 5.16 5.98 -5.71
C ASP A 85 5.80 7.36 -5.47
N CYS A 86 5.42 8.05 -4.40
CA CYS A 86 6.03 9.32 -4.01
C CYS A 86 7.52 9.16 -3.67
N ILE A 87 7.89 8.13 -2.91
CA ILE A 87 9.29 7.83 -2.56
C ILE A 87 10.10 7.55 -3.82
N ALA A 88 9.62 6.70 -4.72
CA ALA A 88 10.29 6.38 -5.97
C ALA A 88 10.54 7.63 -6.84
N ARG A 89 9.54 8.52 -6.92
CA ARG A 89 9.67 9.80 -7.66
C ARG A 89 10.65 10.76 -6.99
N ILE A 90 10.68 10.83 -5.66
CA ILE A 90 11.64 11.62 -4.90
C ILE A 90 13.06 11.11 -5.18
N GLU A 91 13.27 9.80 -5.10
CA GLU A 91 14.55 9.16 -5.37
C GLU A 91 15.04 9.47 -6.79
N GLN A 92 14.17 9.27 -7.79
CA GLN A 92 14.47 9.59 -9.18
C GLN A 92 14.83 11.07 -9.36
N THR A 93 14.02 11.98 -8.81
CA THR A 93 14.25 13.43 -8.94
C THR A 93 15.56 13.84 -8.27
N ALA A 94 15.88 13.26 -7.12
CA ALA A 94 17.14 13.51 -6.42
C ALA A 94 18.35 12.98 -7.21
N GLN A 95 18.21 11.83 -7.88
CA GLN A 95 19.25 11.31 -8.76
C GLN A 95 19.46 12.21 -9.97
N GLU A 96 18.38 12.61 -10.66
CA GLU A 96 18.44 13.54 -11.78
C GLU A 96 19.09 14.87 -11.37
N LEU A 97 18.79 15.39 -10.17
CA LEU A 97 19.38 16.63 -9.67
C LEU A 97 20.90 16.49 -9.43
N ARG A 98 21.37 15.33 -8.94
CA ARG A 98 22.82 15.06 -8.77
C ARG A 98 23.56 14.99 -10.10
N GLU A 99 22.91 14.48 -11.14
CA GLU A 99 23.49 14.27 -12.47
C GLU A 99 23.28 15.46 -13.43
N ALA A 100 22.35 16.37 -13.10
CA ALA A 100 21.94 17.43 -13.99
C ALA A 100 23.03 18.51 -14.20
N PRO A 101 23.29 18.92 -15.45
CA PRO A 101 23.98 20.18 -15.70
C PRO A 101 23.13 21.36 -15.17
N GLY A 102 23.78 22.39 -14.62
CA GLY A 102 23.16 23.41 -13.76
C GLY A 102 21.94 24.20 -14.30
N GLY A 103 21.57 24.06 -15.58
CA GLY A 103 20.39 24.70 -16.16
C GLY A 103 19.04 24.09 -15.74
N ARG A 104 18.98 22.81 -15.35
CA ARG A 104 17.72 22.14 -14.92
C ARG A 104 17.54 22.05 -13.40
N ALA A 105 18.56 22.44 -12.62
CA ALA A 105 18.53 22.31 -11.17
C ALA A 105 17.34 23.01 -10.49
N PRO A 106 16.95 24.26 -10.85
CA PRO A 106 15.82 24.93 -10.20
C PRO A 106 14.47 24.21 -10.39
N GLU A 107 14.24 23.61 -11.56
CA GLU A 107 13.02 22.86 -11.86
C GLU A 107 12.96 21.56 -11.04
N LEU A 108 14.07 20.84 -10.96
CA LEU A 108 14.19 19.61 -10.18
C LEU A 108 14.09 19.86 -8.67
N GLU A 109 14.68 20.96 -8.17
CA GLU A 109 14.52 21.39 -6.78
C GLU A 109 13.07 21.75 -6.44
N ALA A 110 12.36 22.42 -7.36
CA ALA A 110 10.94 22.73 -7.18
C ALA A 110 10.08 21.47 -7.17
N GLU A 111 10.35 20.50 -8.05
CA GLU A 111 9.66 19.21 -8.08
C GLU A 111 9.93 18.40 -6.80
N LEU A 112 11.18 18.33 -6.36
CA LEU A 112 11.56 17.63 -5.12
C LEU A 112 10.82 18.23 -3.92
N ARG A 113 10.76 19.57 -3.82
CA ARG A 113 10.02 20.26 -2.76
C ARG A 113 8.53 19.94 -2.82
N ARG A 114 7.93 19.95 -4.02
CA ARG A 114 6.52 19.60 -4.22
C ARG A 114 6.22 18.16 -3.77
N LEU A 115 7.07 17.22 -4.16
CA LEU A 115 6.96 15.82 -3.77
C LEU A 115 7.11 15.64 -2.26
N ALA A 116 8.06 16.33 -1.63
CA ALA A 116 8.27 16.28 -0.19
C ALA A 116 7.01 16.75 0.58
N PHE A 117 6.42 17.89 0.21
CA PHE A 117 5.17 18.36 0.83
C PHE A 117 3.99 17.42 0.56
N THR A 118 3.96 16.78 -0.62
CA THR A 118 2.93 15.79 -0.95
C THR A 118 3.05 14.57 -0.05
N LEU A 119 4.26 14.03 0.10
CA LEU A 119 4.53 12.89 0.96
C LEU A 119 4.26 13.20 2.44
N GLU A 120 4.68 14.37 2.93
CA GLU A 120 4.41 14.83 4.29
C GLU A 120 2.90 14.86 4.58
N ALA A 121 2.11 15.47 3.69
CA ALA A 121 0.66 15.57 3.87
C ALA A 121 -0.03 14.19 3.88
N VAL A 122 0.38 13.29 2.99
CA VAL A 122 -0.17 11.93 2.92
C VAL A 122 0.24 11.12 4.15
N LEU A 123 1.50 11.20 4.58
CA LEU A 123 1.99 10.48 5.75
C LEU A 123 1.28 10.93 7.03
N ILE A 124 1.07 12.24 7.22
CA ILE A 124 0.33 12.74 8.40
C ILE A 124 -1.10 12.18 8.38
N LEU A 125 -1.81 12.24 7.25
CA LEU A 125 -3.15 11.70 7.14
C LEU A 125 -3.19 10.18 7.37
N HIS A 126 -2.18 9.47 6.88
CA HIS A 126 -2.03 8.03 7.03
C HIS A 126 -1.90 7.64 8.52
N LEU A 127 -0.96 8.27 9.22
CA LEU A 127 -0.73 8.04 10.65
C LEU A 127 -1.96 8.39 11.49
N GLU A 128 -2.65 9.49 11.19
CA GLU A 128 -3.90 9.87 11.85
C GLU A 128 -4.98 8.78 11.72
N LYS A 129 -5.05 8.07 10.58
CA LYS A 129 -5.99 6.96 10.42
C LYS A 129 -5.61 5.77 11.30
N GLU A 130 -4.33 5.42 11.39
CA GLU A 130 -3.88 4.33 12.25
C GLU A 130 -4.11 4.65 13.72
N GLU A 131 -3.65 5.82 14.18
CA GLU A 131 -3.74 6.21 15.59
C GLU A 131 -5.18 6.34 16.08
N ARG A 132 -6.09 6.84 15.25
CA ARG A 132 -7.46 7.15 15.67
C ARG A 132 -8.45 6.04 15.40
N ILE A 133 -8.15 5.14 14.47
CA ILE A 133 -9.08 4.10 14.04
C ILE A 133 -8.54 2.71 14.36
N TYR A 134 -7.28 2.41 14.01
CA TYR A 134 -6.77 1.04 14.08
C TYR A 134 -6.17 0.70 15.44
N LEU A 135 -5.31 1.56 15.98
CA LEU A 135 -4.71 1.32 17.30
C LEU A 135 -5.77 1.17 18.41
N PRO A 136 -6.87 1.95 18.45
CA PRO A 136 -7.92 1.74 19.45
C PRO A 136 -8.65 0.40 19.29
N LEU A 137 -8.72 -0.16 18.08
CA LEU A 137 -9.28 -1.49 17.86
C LEU A 137 -8.33 -2.58 18.36
N VAL A 138 -7.03 -2.43 18.08
CA VAL A 138 -5.98 -3.33 18.59
C VAL A 138 -6.00 -3.34 20.12
N GLU A 139 -5.92 -2.16 20.75
CA GLU A 139 -5.92 -2.01 22.21
C GLU A 139 -7.17 -2.64 22.85
N LYS A 140 -8.32 -2.50 22.21
CA LYS A 140 -9.60 -2.98 22.76
C LYS A 140 -9.84 -4.47 22.55
N HIS A 141 -9.27 -5.07 21.50
CA HIS A 141 -9.68 -6.40 21.04
C HIS A 141 -8.56 -7.45 21.01
N LEU A 142 -7.28 -7.06 21.04
CA LEU A 142 -6.16 -7.99 21.17
C LEU A 142 -5.63 -7.98 22.60
N ASP A 143 -5.19 -9.14 23.10
CA ASP A 143 -4.52 -9.23 24.40
C ASP A 143 -3.05 -8.78 24.34
N GLU A 144 -2.41 -8.61 25.50
CA GLU A 144 -1.03 -8.10 25.58
C GLU A 144 -0.02 -9.00 24.83
N ILE A 145 -0.26 -10.32 24.77
CA ILE A 145 0.63 -11.27 24.08
C ILE A 145 0.49 -11.08 22.56
N GLU A 146 -0.75 -10.96 22.08
CA GLU A 146 -1.04 -10.70 20.67
C GLU A 146 -0.51 -9.32 20.24
N GLN A 147 -0.60 -8.31 21.10
CA GLN A 147 -0.04 -6.98 20.84
C GLN A 147 1.49 -6.99 20.79
N GLU A 148 2.16 -7.67 21.72
CA GLU A 148 3.62 -7.80 21.73
C GLU A 148 4.13 -8.57 20.51
N ALA A 149 3.42 -9.63 20.10
CA ALA A 149 3.72 -10.36 18.87
C ALA A 149 3.67 -9.46 17.63
N VAL A 150 2.63 -8.63 17.48
CA VAL A 150 2.52 -7.68 16.37
C VAL A 150 3.69 -6.69 16.36
N LEU A 151 4.06 -6.15 17.53
CA LEU A 151 5.16 -5.19 17.65
C LEU A 151 6.52 -5.81 17.26
N ASP A 152 6.77 -7.04 17.72
CA ASP A 152 7.98 -7.78 17.39
C ASP A 152 8.08 -8.11 15.90
N GLU A 153 6.98 -8.56 15.30
CA GLU A 153 6.90 -8.85 13.87
C GLU A 153 7.19 -7.60 13.02
N MET A 154 6.57 -6.46 13.33
CA MET A 154 6.79 -5.18 12.61
C MET A 154 8.24 -4.69 12.67
N HIS A 155 8.93 -4.87 13.79
CA HIS A 155 10.34 -4.48 13.93
C HIS A 155 11.31 -5.49 13.34
N SER A 156 10.92 -6.77 13.25
CA SER A 156 11.74 -7.82 12.65
C SER A 156 11.90 -7.65 11.13
N GLU A 157 10.89 -7.08 10.45
CA GLU A 157 10.97 -6.73 9.03
C GLU A 157 11.95 -5.57 8.74
N HIS A 158 12.35 -4.81 9.76
CA HIS A 158 13.30 -3.68 9.66
C HIS A 158 14.69 -4.01 10.23
N GLY A 159 14.94 -5.26 10.66
CA GLY A 159 16.19 -5.72 11.25
C GLY A 159 17.09 -6.47 10.27
N VAL A 160 18.31 -5.98 10.10
CA VAL A 160 19.43 -6.57 9.35
C VAL A 160 19.50 -8.11 9.43
N ALA A 161 19.68 -8.73 8.25
CA ALA A 161 20.19 -10.07 7.99
C ALA A 161 20.66 -10.83 9.24
N ARG A 162 19.80 -11.70 9.78
CA ARG A 162 20.24 -12.70 10.75
C ARG A 162 21.06 -13.75 10.01
N ALA A 163 22.32 -13.85 10.43
CA ALA A 163 23.35 -14.72 9.92
C ALA A 163 22.87 -16.16 9.64
N GLU A 164 23.39 -16.68 8.54
CA GLU A 164 23.39 -18.08 8.15
C GLU A 164 23.61 -19.00 9.36
N SER A 165 22.63 -19.84 9.66
CA SER A 165 22.84 -21.08 10.39
C SER A 165 22.19 -22.21 9.61
N GLY A 166 23.03 -22.99 8.94
CA GLY A 166 22.60 -24.08 8.08
C GLY A 166 21.82 -25.15 8.84
N ARG A 167 20.72 -25.61 8.23
CA ARG A 167 20.02 -26.89 8.43
C ARG A 167 18.88 -27.01 7.38
N PRO A 168 18.36 -28.23 7.17
CA PRO A 168 18.57 -29.09 6.00
C PRO A 168 17.99 -28.53 4.68
N THR A 169 18.36 -29.11 3.55
CA THR A 169 17.88 -28.71 2.21
C THR A 169 16.36 -28.83 2.10
N ASP A 170 15.65 -27.71 2.27
CA ASP A 170 14.23 -27.62 1.91
C ASP A 170 14.08 -27.95 0.42
N ASP A 171 13.18 -28.87 0.08
CA ASP A 171 12.87 -29.18 -1.32
C ASP A 171 12.33 -27.92 -2.02
N VAL A 172 12.81 -27.64 -3.23
CA VAL A 172 12.44 -26.44 -3.98
C VAL A 172 11.31 -26.77 -4.96
N LEU A 173 10.16 -26.11 -4.78
CA LEU A 173 9.02 -26.15 -5.68
C LEU A 173 9.00 -24.89 -6.56
N ASP A 174 9.52 -24.99 -7.79
CA ASP A 174 9.45 -23.91 -8.78
C ASP A 174 8.20 -24.03 -9.64
N VAL A 175 7.32 -23.02 -9.55
CA VAL A 175 6.01 -23.03 -10.19
C VAL A 175 5.89 -22.05 -11.35
N ARG A 176 6.98 -21.38 -11.74
CA ARG A 176 6.99 -20.31 -12.77
C ARG A 176 6.56 -20.82 -14.14
N ALA A 177 6.81 -22.10 -14.44
CA ALA A 177 6.44 -22.72 -15.71
C ALA A 177 5.01 -23.29 -15.75
N LEU A 178 4.28 -23.29 -14.64
CA LEU A 178 2.97 -23.95 -14.52
C LEU A 178 1.82 -22.97 -14.79
N SER A 179 0.65 -23.47 -15.24
CA SER A 179 -0.53 -22.61 -15.37
C SER A 179 -1.10 -22.26 -13.98
N PRO A 180 -1.80 -21.12 -13.80
CA PRO A 180 -2.34 -20.72 -12.49
C PRO A 180 -3.19 -21.80 -11.80
N ARG A 181 -3.92 -22.61 -12.57
CA ARG A 181 -4.75 -23.69 -12.04
C ARG A 181 -3.92 -24.87 -11.51
N GLU A 182 -2.82 -25.20 -12.18
CA GLU A 182 -1.88 -26.27 -11.77
C GLU A 182 -1.02 -25.83 -10.59
N ARG A 183 -0.60 -24.56 -10.56
CA ARG A 183 0.19 -23.96 -9.46
C ARG A 183 -0.49 -24.16 -8.11
N HIS A 184 -1.74 -23.69 -7.97
CA HIS A 184 -2.46 -23.77 -6.71
C HIS A 184 -2.65 -25.23 -6.26
N GLY A 185 -3.03 -26.14 -7.17
CA GLY A 185 -3.19 -27.55 -6.84
C GLY A 185 -1.91 -28.15 -6.25
N ILE A 186 -0.78 -27.98 -6.95
CA ILE A 186 0.50 -28.57 -6.53
C ILE A 186 1.00 -27.95 -5.22
N ILE A 187 0.89 -26.63 -5.04
CA ILE A 187 1.36 -25.96 -3.80
C ILE A 187 0.61 -26.51 -2.57
N PHE A 188 -0.71 -26.66 -2.66
CA PHE A 188 -1.52 -27.16 -1.54
C PHE A 188 -1.36 -28.67 -1.33
N GLU A 189 -1.18 -29.45 -2.40
CA GLU A 189 -0.83 -30.87 -2.30
C GLU A 189 0.53 -31.06 -1.62
N THR A 190 1.54 -30.29 -2.01
CA THR A 190 2.87 -30.29 -1.39
C THR A 190 2.78 -29.91 0.09
N PHE A 191 2.07 -28.84 0.44
CA PHE A 191 1.87 -28.44 1.83
C PHE A 191 1.16 -29.52 2.66
N SER A 192 0.09 -30.12 2.12
CA SER A 192 -0.68 -31.16 2.80
C SER A 192 0.11 -32.44 3.06
N ALA A 193 1.14 -32.71 2.25
CA ALA A 193 2.03 -33.86 2.39
C ALA A 193 3.12 -33.66 3.46
N LEU A 194 3.38 -32.43 3.92
CA LEU A 194 4.38 -32.14 4.94
C LEU A 194 4.01 -32.76 6.29
N ARG A 195 5.01 -33.29 6.99
CA ARG A 195 4.90 -33.60 8.43
C ARG A 195 5.11 -32.34 9.25
N ALA A 196 4.75 -32.39 10.54
CA ALA A 196 5.05 -31.30 11.47
C ALA A 196 6.57 -31.00 11.48
N ALA A 197 6.90 -29.71 11.45
CA ALA A 197 8.26 -29.16 11.32
C ALA A 197 8.99 -29.43 9.99
N GLU A 198 8.30 -29.91 8.94
CA GLU A 198 8.84 -29.96 7.58
C GLU A 198 8.50 -28.69 6.79
N SER A 199 9.36 -28.33 5.84
CA SER A 199 9.21 -27.15 4.97
C SER A 199 9.68 -27.40 3.54
N PHE A 200 9.20 -26.57 2.62
CA PHE A 200 9.67 -26.49 1.24
C PHE A 200 9.82 -25.01 0.81
N VAL A 201 10.58 -24.75 -0.26
CA VAL A 201 10.74 -23.41 -0.83
C VAL A 201 9.92 -23.29 -2.11
N LEU A 202 8.90 -22.44 -2.09
CA LEU A 202 8.15 -22.02 -3.26
C LEU A 202 8.93 -20.96 -4.05
N VAL A 203 9.11 -21.16 -5.37
CA VAL A 203 9.66 -20.17 -6.30
C VAL A 203 8.57 -19.73 -7.28
N ASN A 204 8.24 -18.45 -7.30
CA ASN A 204 7.17 -17.87 -8.11
C ASN A 204 7.64 -16.65 -8.92
N ASP A 205 6.91 -16.33 -10.00
CA ASP A 205 7.18 -15.20 -10.91
C ASP A 205 6.57 -13.88 -10.40
N HIS A 206 5.80 -13.93 -9.32
CA HIS A 206 5.21 -12.80 -8.62
C HIS A 206 5.06 -13.14 -7.13
N ASP A 207 4.72 -12.14 -6.33
CA ASP A 207 4.42 -12.32 -4.91
C ASP A 207 3.25 -13.31 -4.70
N PRO A 208 3.45 -14.46 -4.04
CA PRO A 208 2.41 -15.47 -3.83
C PRO A 208 1.42 -15.16 -2.70
N LYS A 209 1.20 -13.88 -2.36
CA LYS A 209 0.17 -13.40 -1.41
C LYS A 209 -1.19 -14.12 -1.48
N PRO A 210 -1.79 -14.41 -2.65
CA PRO A 210 -3.06 -15.15 -2.71
C PRO A 210 -2.98 -16.54 -2.05
N VAL A 211 -1.86 -17.25 -2.21
CA VAL A 211 -1.61 -18.56 -1.59
C VAL A 211 -1.51 -18.42 -0.07
N TYR A 212 -0.78 -17.40 0.41
CA TYR A 212 -0.67 -17.10 1.84
C TYR A 212 -2.06 -16.91 2.47
N TYR A 213 -2.91 -16.08 1.89
CA TYR A 213 -4.25 -15.82 2.43
C TYR A 213 -5.13 -17.07 2.45
N GLN A 214 -5.00 -17.92 1.43
CA GLN A 214 -5.78 -19.16 1.39
C GLN A 214 -5.27 -20.18 2.42
N LEU A 215 -3.96 -20.33 2.61
CA LEU A 215 -3.40 -21.14 3.71
C LEU A 215 -3.82 -20.58 5.08
N GLN A 216 -3.88 -19.26 5.24
CA GLN A 216 -4.34 -18.63 6.47
C GLN A 216 -5.81 -18.92 6.77
N ALA A 217 -6.67 -18.95 5.74
CA ALA A 217 -8.09 -19.27 5.87
C ALA A 217 -8.35 -20.77 6.13
N GLU A 218 -7.59 -21.67 5.51
CA GLU A 218 -7.81 -23.13 5.59
C GLU A 218 -7.00 -23.81 6.73
N HIS A 219 -5.86 -23.23 7.10
CA HIS A 219 -4.87 -23.80 8.01
C HIS A 219 -4.38 -22.78 9.06
N THR A 220 -5.32 -22.04 9.65
CA THR A 220 -5.02 -21.04 10.68
C THR A 220 -4.13 -21.60 11.79
N ARG A 221 -2.99 -20.95 12.03
CA ARG A 221 -1.95 -21.34 13.03
C ARG A 221 -1.32 -22.74 12.81
N GLN A 222 -1.34 -23.28 11.59
CA GLN A 222 -0.76 -24.60 11.27
C GLN A 222 0.40 -24.56 10.26
N PHE A 223 0.85 -23.36 9.86
CA PHE A 223 1.94 -23.20 8.91
C PHE A 223 2.86 -22.03 9.27
N THR A 224 4.08 -22.05 8.72
CA THR A 224 5.03 -20.93 8.70
C THR A 224 5.19 -20.40 7.29
N TRP A 225 5.57 -19.13 7.18
CA TRP A 225 5.74 -18.45 5.89
C TRP A 225 6.89 -17.45 5.99
N ASP A 226 8.03 -17.79 5.37
CA ASP A 226 9.24 -16.95 5.41
C ASP A 226 9.64 -16.52 4.01
N TYR A 227 9.72 -15.22 3.73
CA TYR A 227 10.29 -14.74 2.48
C TYR A 227 11.81 -14.94 2.47
N LEU A 228 12.31 -15.61 1.45
CA LEU A 228 13.74 -15.79 1.18
C LEU A 228 14.26 -14.82 0.11
N GLU A 229 13.39 -14.42 -0.83
CA GLU A 229 13.68 -13.47 -1.90
C GLU A 229 12.39 -12.78 -2.34
N GLN A 230 12.44 -11.46 -2.54
CA GLN A 230 11.27 -10.62 -2.81
C GLN A 230 11.45 -9.78 -4.08
N GLY A 231 11.41 -10.42 -5.25
CA GLY A 231 11.25 -9.76 -6.56
C GLY A 231 12.34 -8.75 -6.97
N PRO A 232 12.19 -8.09 -8.13
CA PRO A 232 11.06 -8.19 -9.07
C PRO A 232 11.14 -9.40 -10.02
N GLU A 233 12.29 -10.06 -10.14
CA GLU A 233 12.47 -11.16 -11.11
C GLU A 233 12.08 -12.54 -10.56
N VAL A 234 12.28 -12.77 -9.26
CA VAL A 234 12.02 -14.05 -8.60
C VAL A 234 11.51 -13.80 -7.18
N TRP A 235 10.48 -14.56 -6.80
CA TRP A 235 9.98 -14.59 -5.44
C TRP A 235 10.24 -15.97 -4.84
N ARG A 236 10.88 -16.04 -3.67
CA ARG A 236 11.16 -17.28 -2.96
C ARG A 236 10.57 -17.21 -1.57
N VAL A 237 9.75 -18.19 -1.23
CA VAL A 237 9.09 -18.27 0.09
C VAL A 237 9.28 -19.67 0.65
N ARG A 238 9.77 -19.79 1.88
CA ARG A 238 9.72 -21.03 2.63
C ARG A 238 8.34 -21.18 3.26
N ILE A 239 7.70 -22.31 3.01
CA ILE A 239 6.41 -22.68 3.59
C ILE A 239 6.64 -23.92 4.45
N GLY A 240 6.37 -23.82 5.74
CA GLY A 240 6.55 -24.91 6.69
C GLY A 240 5.24 -25.31 7.36
N ARG A 241 5.18 -26.53 7.89
CA ARG A 241 4.05 -27.02 8.69
C ARG A 241 4.41 -26.99 10.17
N LEU A 242 3.52 -26.43 10.99
CA LEU A 242 3.65 -26.40 12.45
C LEU A 242 3.23 -27.73 13.09
#